data_AF-A0A1B7XQK4-F1
#
_entry.id   AF-A0A1B7XQK4-F1
#
_cell.length_a   1.000
_cell.length_b   1.000
_cell.length_c   1.000
_cell.angle_alpha   90.00
_cell.angle_beta   90.00
_cell.angle_gamma   90.00
#
_symmetry.space_group_name_H-M   'P 1'
#
loop_
_entity.id
_entity.type
_entity.pdbx_description
1 polymer ?
#
loop_
_entity_poly.entity_id
_entity_poly.type
_entity_poly.pdbx_seq_one_letter_code
_entity_poly.pdbx_strand_id
1 'polypeptide(L)' 'MRDAWSSSISEGKVPYINAIIKETGRYYTVSAMSLPRKTVTEVNWNGAKIPAKTTILINA' A
#
# COMPACT_ATOMS: atom_id res chain seq x y z
N MET A 1 -18.52 13.94 17.78
CA MET A 1 -17.40 14.53 17.00
C MET A 1 -16.42 13.48 16.47
N ARG A 2 -15.99 12.49 17.27
CA ARG A 2 -15.09 11.41 16.80
C ARG A 2 -15.68 10.59 15.65
N ASP A 3 -16.99 10.32 15.69
CA ASP A 3 -17.63 9.47 14.67
C ASP A 3 -17.69 10.16 13.30
N ALA A 4 -18.00 11.46 13.28
CA ALA A 4 -18.01 12.26 12.05
C ALA A 4 -16.62 12.38 11.40
N TRP A 5 -15.55 12.36 12.20
CA TRP A 5 -14.17 12.39 11.72
C TRP A 5 -13.68 11.01 11.28
N SER A 6 -14.17 9.95 11.92
CA SER A 6 -13.86 8.57 11.54
C SER A 6 -14.58 8.17 10.25
N SER A 7 -15.83 8.64 10.09
CA SER A 7 -16.65 8.37 8.91
C SER A 7 -16.18 9.14 7.67
N SER A 8 -15.61 10.33 7.83
CA SER A 8 -15.09 11.11 6.69
C SER A 8 -13.89 10.44 6.00
N ILE A 9 -13.09 9.65 6.72
CA ILE A 9 -11.95 8.90 6.17
C ILE A 9 -12.41 7.66 5.39
N SER A 10 -13.47 6.99 5.85
CA SER A 10 -13.90 5.70 5.28
C SER A 10 -14.97 5.84 4.19
N GLU A 11 -15.86 6.82 4.30
CA GLU A 11 -17.13 6.75 3.58
C GLU A 11 -17.06 7.12 2.09
N GLY A 12 -15.98 7.75 1.61
CA GLY A 12 -15.74 7.97 0.17
C GLY A 12 -17.00 8.25 -0.67
N LYS A 13 -17.89 9.13 -0.16
CA LYS A 13 -19.33 9.17 -0.52
C LYS A 13 -19.62 9.44 -1.98
N VAL A 14 -18.64 9.99 -2.70
CA VAL A 14 -18.72 10.27 -4.13
C VAL A 14 -17.82 9.25 -4.85
N PRO A 15 -18.39 8.18 -5.43
CA PRO A 15 -17.61 7.10 -6.02
C PRO A 15 -16.68 7.57 -7.14
N TYR A 16 -17.11 8.55 -7.92
CA TYR A 16 -16.33 9.08 -9.03
C TYR A 16 -15.07 9.82 -8.57
N ILE A 17 -15.17 10.63 -7.50
CA ILE A 17 -14.00 11.30 -6.90
C ILE A 17 -13.05 10.25 -6.34
N ASN A 18 -13.56 9.22 -5.67
CA ASN A 18 -12.75 8.12 -5.15
C ASN A 18 -12.00 7.37 -6.28
N ALA A 19 -12.66 7.13 -7.41
CA ALA A 19 -12.06 6.53 -8.59
C ALA A 19 -10.93 7.41 -9.17
N ILE A 20 -11.16 8.72 -9.31
CA ILE A 20 -10.13 9.67 -9.79
C ILE A 20 -8.92 9.68 -8.86
N ILE A 21 -9.12 9.74 -7.54
CA ILE A 21 -8.01 9.77 -6.57
C ILE A 21 -7.17 8.49 -6.68
N LYS A 22 -7.83 7.32 -6.75
CA LYS A 22 -7.15 6.04 -6.91
C LYS A 22 -6.38 5.95 -8.22
N GLU A 23 -6.99 6.37 -9.33
CA GLU A 23 -6.34 6.31 -10.64
C GLU A 23 -5.20 7.31 -10.78
N THR A 24 -5.34 8.50 -10.21
CA THR A 24 -4.26 9.50 -10.13
C THR A 24 -3.09 8.95 -9.31
N GLY A 25 -3.35 8.32 -8.16
CA GLY A 25 -2.31 7.69 -7.34
C GLY A 25 -1.63 6.50 -8.03
N ARG A 26 -2.35 5.75 -8.87
CA ARG A 26 -1.80 4.66 -9.69
C ARG A 26 -0.88 5.20 -10.80
N TYR A 27 -1.31 6.26 -11.49
CA TYR A 27 -0.56 6.80 -12.64
C TYR A 27 0.61 7.68 -12.21
N TYR A 28 0.42 8.50 -11.17
CA TYR A 28 1.42 9.41 -10.63
C TYR A 28 1.86 8.93 -9.25
N THR A 29 2.34 7.70 -9.17
CA THR A 29 2.84 7.14 -7.90
C THR A 29 3.87 8.08 -7.28
N VAL A 30 3.68 8.42 -6.00
CA VAL A 30 4.53 9.38 -5.28
C VAL A 30 5.95 8.85 -5.10
N SER A 31 6.12 7.53 -5.13
CA SER A 31 7.42 6.87 -5.02
C SER A 31 7.52 5.71 -6.00
N ALA A 32 8.64 5.66 -6.73
CA ALA A 32 8.95 4.57 -7.66
C ALA A 32 9.11 3.21 -6.96
N MET A 33 9.43 3.22 -5.66
CA MET A 33 9.57 2.02 -4.83
C MET A 33 8.91 2.26 -3.47
N SER A 34 8.32 1.23 -2.88
CA SER A 34 7.86 1.28 -1.49
C SER A 34 9.04 1.45 -0.52
N LEU A 35 8.73 1.86 0.72
CA LEU A 35 9.72 1.88 1.79
C LEU A 35 10.34 0.49 1.99
N PRO A 36 11.67 0.41 2.20
CA PRO A 36 12.35 -0.86 2.43
C PRO A 36 11.72 -1.62 3.60
N ARG A 37 11.36 -2.88 3.37
CA ARG A 37 10.85 -3.79 4.41
C ARG A 37 11.89 -4.87 4.70
N LYS A 38 11.89 -5.41 5.92
CA LYS A 38 12.80 -6.47 6.32
C LYS A 38 12.00 -7.71 6.72
N THR A 39 12.37 -8.88 6.19
CA THR A 39 11.75 -10.14 6.59
C THR A 39 12.09 -10.47 8.05
N VAL A 40 11.09 -10.83 8.85
CA VAL A 40 11.29 -11.27 10.24
C VAL A 40 11.63 -12.76 10.29
N THR A 41 11.01 -13.55 9.43
CA THR A 41 11.20 -15.01 9.28
C THR A 41 11.49 -15.36 7.82
N GLU A 42 11.85 -16.62 7.56
CA GLU A 42 11.89 -17.14 6.19
C GLU A 42 10.50 -17.04 5.54
N VAL A 43 10.46 -16.57 4.29
CA VAL A 43 9.24 -16.45 3.48
C VAL A 43 9.39 -17.33 2.24
N ASN A 44 8.42 -18.22 2.04
CA ASN A 44 8.30 -18.99 0.80
C ASN A 44 7.37 -18.25 -0.16
N TRP A 45 7.88 -17.78 -1.29
CA TRP A 45 7.12 -17.03 -2.28
C TRP A 45 7.39 -17.56 -3.69
N ASN A 46 6.37 -18.04 -4.40
CA ASN A 46 6.48 -18.60 -5.76
C ASN A 46 7.62 -19.64 -5.92
N GLY A 47 7.81 -20.50 -4.91
CA GLY A 47 8.88 -21.50 -4.90
C GLY A 47 10.28 -20.97 -4.51
N ALA A 48 10.45 -19.65 -4.37
CA ALA A 48 11.67 -19.05 -3.85
C ALA A 48 11.62 -18.97 -2.31
N LYS A 49 12.74 -19.34 -1.68
CA LYS A 49 12.97 -19.15 -0.24
C LYS A 49 13.69 -17.83 -0.01
N ILE A 50 13.01 -16.88 0.62
CA ILE A 50 13.57 -15.59 1.03
C ILE A 50 14.00 -15.71 2.50
N PRO A 51 15.31 -15.64 2.82
CA PRO A 51 15.79 -15.78 4.19
C PRO A 51 15.27 -14.67 5.11
N ALA A 52 15.29 -14.93 6.42
CA ALA A 52 15.06 -13.92 7.44
C ALA A 52 16.10 -12.77 7.31
N LYS A 53 15.71 -11.56 7.71
CA LYS A 53 16.53 -10.33 7.67
C LYS A 53 16.87 -9.81 6.26
N THR A 54 16.24 -10.33 5.20
CA THR A 54 16.38 -9.82 3.83
C THR A 54 15.63 -8.50 3.66
N THR A 55 16.26 -7.52 3.02
CA THR A 55 15.60 -6.26 2.64
C THR A 55 14.83 -6.46 1.33
N ILE A 56 13.53 -6.17 1.37
CA ILE A 56 12.63 -6.24 0.22
C ILE A 56 12.31 -4.81 -0.23
N LEU A 57 12.56 -4.54 -1.51
CA LEU A 57 12.12 -3.34 -2.19
C LEU A 57 10.94 -3.72 -3.09
N ILE A 58 9.77 -3.11 -2.88
CA ILE A 58 8.56 -3.40 -3.64
C ILE A 58 8.41 -2.32 -4.71
N ASN A 59 8.35 -2.73 -5.98
CA ASN A 59 7.96 -1.86 -7.08
C ASN A 59 6.45 -1.64 -6.99
N ALA A 60 6.04 -0.40 -6.72
CA ALA A 60 4.68 -0.03 -6.31
C ALA A 60 3.79 0.27 -7.51
#